data_AF-A0A537KM61-F1
#
_entry.id   AF-A0A537KM61-F1
#
_cell.length_a   1.000
_cell.length_b   1.000
_cell.length_c   1.000
_cell.angle_alpha   90.00
_cell.angle_beta   90.00
_cell.angle_gamma   90.00
#
_symmetry.space_group_name_H-M   'P 1'
#
loop_
_entity.id
_entity.type
_entity.pdbx_description
1 polymer ?
#
loop_
_entity_poly.entity_id
_entity_poly.type
_entity_poly.pdbx_seq_one_letter_code
_entity_poly.pdbx_strand_id
1 'polypeptide(L)'
;NKEMDVDVRIIVASNENLQDAYQRGKFREDLYHRFNEFSINLPPLRNRRQDIPAFAEFFLQKTNEELGKDVKGFDEEVIQMFMKYSWPGNLREFRNVVRRAVLLTQGEFISQKTLPWEITNTNPLTATPELAREQTTITIKKDIGLKGAASKAEYET
;
A
#
# COMPACT_ATOMS: atom_id res chain seq x y z
N ASN A 1 29.73 14.78 -24.74
CA ASN A 1 29.21 14.75 -23.35
C ASN A 1 30.23 15.39 -22.44
N LYS A 2 29.81 16.31 -21.57
CA LYS A 2 30.69 16.94 -20.59
C LYS A 2 30.22 16.46 -19.22
N GLU A 3 31.10 15.76 -18.50
CA GLU A 3 30.82 15.28 -17.15
C GLU A 3 30.84 16.46 -16.17
N MET A 4 29.90 16.46 -15.22
CA MET A 4 29.78 17.47 -14.18
C MET A 4 29.66 16.77 -12.84
N ASP A 5 30.47 17.19 -11.88
CA ASP A 5 30.33 16.72 -10.50
C ASP A 5 29.03 17.25 -9.89
N VAL A 6 28.30 16.34 -9.24
CA VAL A 6 27.04 16.63 -8.56
C VAL A 6 27.04 15.98 -7.18
N ASP A 7 26.61 16.75 -6.18
CA ASP A 7 26.33 16.26 -4.84
C ASP A 7 24.81 16.05 -4.70
N VAL A 8 24.38 14.80 -4.54
CA VAL A 8 22.97 14.41 -4.56
C VAL A 8 22.65 13.41 -3.45
N ARG A 9 21.52 13.65 -2.77
CA ARG A 9 20.90 12.67 -1.87
C ARG A 9 19.74 11.98 -2.58
N ILE A 10 19.84 10.67 -2.74
CA ILE A 10 18.82 9.85 -3.41
C ILE A 10 17.90 9.23 -2.35
N ILE A 11 16.58 9.37 -2.53
CA ILE A 11 15.55 8.70 -1.71
C ILE A 11 14.69 7.87 -2.66
N VAL A 12 14.57 6.57 -2.38
CA VAL A 12 13.80 5.63 -3.19
C VAL A 12 12.62 5.10 -2.37
N ALA A 13 11.44 5.04 -2.98
CA ALA A 13 10.26 4.43 -2.40
C ALA A 13 9.61 3.49 -3.42
N SER A 14 9.37 2.24 -3.03
CA SER A 14 8.74 1.20 -3.86
C SER A 14 7.63 0.53 -3.07
N ASN A 15 6.49 0.26 -3.72
CA ASN A 15 5.43 -0.59 -3.17
C ASN A 15 5.71 -2.09 -3.42
N GLU A 16 6.54 -2.39 -4.42
CA GLU A 16 6.98 -3.75 -4.72
C GLU A 16 8.23 -4.09 -3.92
N ASN A 17 8.34 -5.36 -3.53
CA ASN A 17 9.54 -5.86 -2.89
C ASN A 17 10.70 -5.88 -3.90
N LEU A 18 11.65 -4.96 -3.74
CA LEU A 18 12.81 -4.83 -4.61
C LEU A 18 13.71 -6.09 -4.58
N GLN A 19 13.71 -6.83 -3.47
CA GLN A 19 14.38 -8.12 -3.36
C GLN A 19 13.81 -9.11 -4.39
N ASP A 20 12.49 -9.27 -4.41
CA ASP A 20 11.84 -10.21 -5.33
C ASP A 20 11.96 -9.73 -6.78
N ALA A 21 11.95 -8.41 -7.00
CA ALA A 21 12.06 -7.81 -8.33
C ALA A 21 13.44 -8.05 -8.97
N TYR A 22 14.55 -7.98 -8.22
CA TYR A 22 15.87 -8.28 -8.77
C TYR A 22 16.01 -9.79 -9.04
N GLN A 23 15.51 -10.65 -8.15
CA GLN A 23 15.58 -12.11 -8.31
C GLN A 23 14.85 -12.58 -9.58
N ARG A 24 13.77 -11.89 -9.96
CA ARG A 24 12.99 -12.15 -11.17
C ARG A 24 13.55 -11.46 -12.42
N GLY A 25 14.71 -10.80 -12.33
CA GLY A 25 15.36 -10.09 -13.44
C GLY A 25 14.62 -8.82 -13.90
N LYS A 26 13.63 -8.33 -13.14
CA LYS A 26 12.90 -7.09 -13.46
C LYS A 26 13.62 -5.84 -12.97
N PHE A 27 14.54 -5.99 -12.03
CA PHE A 27 15.30 -4.89 -11.44
C PHE A 27 16.79 -5.16 -11.50
N ARG A 28 17.58 -4.09 -11.68
CA ARG A 28 19.03 -4.20 -11.76
C ARG A 28 19.64 -4.49 -10.39
N GLU A 29 20.44 -5.54 -10.31
CA GLU A 29 21.08 -6.00 -9.08
C GLU A 29 22.06 -4.96 -8.51
N ASP A 30 22.83 -4.28 -9.36
CA ASP A 30 23.79 -3.26 -8.94
C ASP A 30 23.12 -2.05 -8.25
N LEU A 31 21.94 -1.66 -8.70
CA LEU A 31 21.13 -0.62 -8.07
C LEU A 31 20.49 -1.11 -6.77
N TYR A 32 20.08 -2.37 -6.70
CA TYR A 32 19.46 -2.95 -5.50
C TYR A 32 20.43 -2.87 -4.31
N HIS A 33 21.67 -3.32 -4.50
CA HIS A 33 22.67 -3.28 -3.43
C HIS A 33 23.06 -1.86 -3.00
N ARG A 34 22.99 -0.87 -3.91
CA ARG A 34 23.25 0.54 -3.57
C ARG A 34 22.09 1.21 -2.83
N PHE A 35 20.85 0.87 -3.18
CA PHE A 35 19.68 1.47 -2.56
C PHE A 35 19.32 0.82 -1.23
N ASN A 36 19.60 -0.47 -1.06
CA ASN A 36 19.24 -1.22 0.13
C ASN A 36 20.29 -1.15 1.27
N GLU A 37 21.15 -0.13 1.27
CA GLU A 37 22.07 0.13 2.40
C GLU A 37 21.31 0.56 3.67
N PHE A 38 20.25 1.35 3.50
CA PHE A 38 19.35 1.75 4.58
C PHE A 38 17.89 1.71 4.09
N SER A 39 17.10 0.80 4.67
CA SER A 39 15.71 0.61 4.28
C SER A 39 14.77 0.85 5.46
N ILE A 40 13.71 1.62 5.21
CA ILE A 40 12.63 1.86 6.18
C ILE A 40 11.39 1.13 5.67
N ASN A 41 10.98 0.08 6.39
CA ASN A 41 9.72 -0.59 6.11
C ASN A 41 8.57 0.19 6.74
N LEU A 42 7.63 0.68 5.92
CA LEU A 42 6.47 1.41 6.41
C LEU A 42 5.31 0.44 6.68
N PRO A 43 4.96 0.16 7.94
CA PRO A 43 3.85 -0.72 8.25
C PRO A 43 2.52 -0.12 7.78
N PRO A 44 1.57 -0.95 7.30
CA PRO A 44 0.23 -0.50 6.94
C PRO A 44 -0.55 -0.04 8.19
N LEU A 45 -1.56 0.80 7.97
CA LEU A 45 -2.35 1.40 9.05
C LEU A 45 -3.02 0.36 9.95
N ARG A 46 -3.40 -0.80 9.39
CA ARG A 46 -3.95 -1.95 10.14
C ARG A 46 -3.03 -2.50 11.23
N ASN A 47 -1.71 -2.34 11.08
CA ASN A 47 -0.72 -2.79 12.06
C ASN A 47 -0.42 -1.69 13.11
N ARG A 48 -0.95 -0.48 12.92
CA ARG A 48 -0.72 0.70 13.79
C ARG A 48 -2.04 1.38 14.18
N ARG A 49 -3.02 0.58 14.62
CA ARG A 49 -4.36 1.07 14.97
C ARG A 49 -4.37 2.10 16.10
N GLN A 50 -3.39 2.04 17.00
CA GLN A 50 -3.26 2.97 18.13
C GLN A 50 -2.97 4.41 17.69
N ASP A 51 -2.40 4.61 16.49
CA ASP A 51 -2.10 5.93 15.96
C ASP A 51 -3.29 6.56 15.21
N ILE A 52 -4.36 5.78 14.96
CA ILE A 52 -5.54 6.23 14.21
C ILE A 52 -6.19 7.48 14.81
N PRO A 53 -6.39 7.60 16.14
CA PRO A 53 -6.96 8.81 16.73
C PRO A 53 -6.12 10.07 16.44
N ALA A 54 -4.79 9.97 16.52
CA ALA A 54 -3.89 11.07 16.22
C ALA A 54 -3.95 11.47 14.74
N PHE A 55 -4.01 10.48 13.84
CA PHE A 55 -4.24 10.76 12.42
C PHE A 55 -5.62 11.38 12.16
N ALA A 56 -6.67 10.92 12.86
CA ALA A 56 -8.02 11.45 12.74
C ALA A 56 -8.05 12.94 13.06
N GLU A 57 -7.46 13.34 14.20
CA GLU A 57 -7.37 14.72 14.63
C GLU A 57 -6.56 15.58 13.64
N PHE A 58 -5.38 15.09 13.21
CA PHE A 58 -4.55 15.79 12.23
C PHE A 58 -5.29 16.04 10.90
N PHE A 59 -5.95 15.02 10.35
CA PHE A 59 -6.69 15.17 9.10
C PHE A 59 -7.97 15.99 9.27
N LEU A 60 -8.61 15.95 10.44
CA LEU A 60 -9.76 16.78 10.75
C LEU A 60 -9.37 18.26 10.72
N GLN A 61 -8.33 18.64 11.47
CA GLN A 61 -7.85 20.02 11.51
C GLN A 61 -7.46 20.51 10.11
N LYS A 62 -6.66 19.71 9.40
CA LYS A 62 -6.25 20.06 8.04
C LYS A 62 -7.44 20.23 7.08
N THR A 63 -8.45 19.36 7.20
CA THR A 63 -9.65 19.45 6.36
C THR A 63 -10.51 20.65 6.72
N ASN A 64 -10.63 20.97 8.01
CA ASN A 64 -11.35 22.16 8.49
C ASN A 64 -10.73 23.43 7.91
N GLU A 65 -9.40 23.55 7.96
CA GLU A 65 -8.65 24.66 7.35
C GLU A 65 -8.87 24.72 5.83
N GLU A 66 -8.83 23.58 5.13
CA GLU A 66 -9.01 23.52 3.67
C GLU A 66 -10.46 23.80 3.21
N LEU A 67 -11.47 23.47 4.02
CA LEU A 67 -12.89 23.62 3.68
C LEU A 67 -13.57 24.83 4.34
N GLY A 68 -12.87 25.55 5.21
CA GLY A 68 -13.44 26.65 5.99
C GLY A 68 -14.56 26.21 6.94
N LYS A 69 -14.45 24.99 7.49
CA LYS A 69 -15.41 24.45 8.47
C LYS A 69 -14.80 24.41 9.86
N ASP A 70 -15.65 24.38 10.89
CA ASP A 70 -15.25 24.28 12.30
C ASP A 70 -15.86 23.04 12.95
N VAL A 71 -15.41 21.86 12.54
CA VAL A 71 -15.81 20.60 13.14
C VAL A 71 -14.87 20.29 14.31
N LYS A 72 -15.41 20.19 15.53
CA LYS A 72 -14.66 20.02 16.77
C LYS A 72 -14.07 18.62 16.97
N GLY A 73 -14.69 17.58 16.41
CA GLY A 73 -14.24 16.22 16.65
C GLY A 73 -15.08 15.13 16.02
N PHE A 74 -14.85 13.92 16.52
CA PHE A 74 -15.58 12.70 16.15
C PHE A 74 -16.31 12.16 17.37
N ASP A 75 -17.47 11.55 17.15
CA ASP A 75 -18.12 10.76 18.20
C ASP A 75 -17.24 9.55 18.58
N GLU A 76 -17.31 9.11 19.84
CA GLU A 76 -16.51 7.99 20.33
C GLU A 76 -16.75 6.71 19.51
N GLU A 77 -18.00 6.48 19.10
CA GLU A 77 -18.38 5.36 18.23
C GLU A 77 -17.64 5.38 16.90
N VAL A 78 -17.44 6.56 16.30
CA VAL A 78 -16.73 6.74 15.03
C VAL A 78 -15.27 6.39 15.17
N ILE A 79 -14.64 6.82 16.25
CA ILE A 79 -13.25 6.47 16.56
C ILE A 79 -13.09 4.96 16.76
N GLN A 80 -14.04 4.31 17.46
CA GLN A 80 -14.05 2.86 17.61
C GLN A 80 -14.22 2.13 16.27
N MET A 81 -15.08 2.63 15.37
CA MET A 81 -15.22 2.08 14.02
C MET A 81 -13.93 2.23 13.21
N PHE A 82 -13.26 3.39 13.29
CA PHE A 82 -12.00 3.60 12.60
C PHE A 82 -10.90 2.65 13.10
N MET A 83 -10.86 2.35 14.40
CA MET A 83 -9.90 1.38 14.95
C MET A 83 -10.17 -0.06 14.50
N LYS A 84 -11.45 -0.43 14.29
CA LYS A 84 -11.83 -1.79 13.86
C LYS A 84 -11.64 -2.02 12.36
N TYR A 85 -11.71 -0.97 11.55
CA TYR A 85 -11.58 -1.06 10.10
C TYR A 85 -10.14 -1.38 9.65
N SER A 86 -10.00 -2.15 8.57
CA SER A 86 -8.71 -2.64 8.07
C SER A 86 -7.96 -1.62 7.19
N TRP A 87 -8.64 -0.60 6.68
CA TRP A 87 -8.06 0.45 5.83
C TRP A 87 -7.23 -0.10 4.65
N PRO A 88 -7.84 -0.82 3.68
CA PRO A 88 -7.14 -1.37 2.53
C PRO A 88 -6.37 -0.32 1.71
N GLY A 89 -6.87 0.92 1.64
CA GLY A 89 -6.20 2.06 1.01
C GLY A 89 -5.32 2.89 1.95
N ASN A 90 -5.04 2.40 3.16
CA ASN A 90 -4.23 3.04 4.21
C ASN A 90 -4.64 4.52 4.44
N LEU A 91 -3.66 5.38 4.72
CA LEU A 91 -3.86 6.81 5.00
C LEU A 91 -4.54 7.57 3.84
N ARG A 92 -4.42 7.09 2.59
CA ARG A 92 -5.07 7.74 1.44
C ARG A 92 -6.59 7.60 1.53
N GLU A 93 -7.06 6.40 1.80
CA GLU A 93 -8.47 6.13 2.04
C GLU A 93 -8.96 6.84 3.30
N PHE A 94 -8.22 6.73 4.40
CA PHE A 94 -8.54 7.38 5.67
C PHE A 94 -8.79 8.89 5.50
N ARG A 95 -7.86 9.60 4.86
CA ARG A 95 -7.99 11.03 4.58
C ARG A 95 -9.23 11.34 3.76
N ASN A 96 -9.56 10.54 2.74
CA ASN A 96 -10.73 10.77 1.90
C ASN A 96 -12.04 10.59 2.68
N VAL A 97 -12.08 9.60 3.57
CA VAL A 97 -13.22 9.36 4.46
C VAL A 97 -13.41 10.53 5.41
N VAL A 98 -12.35 10.98 6.10
CA VAL A 98 -12.41 12.13 7.01
C VAL A 98 -12.85 13.38 6.25
N ARG A 99 -12.27 13.63 5.07
CA ARG A 99 -12.65 14.77 4.21
C ARG A 99 -14.14 14.76 3.88
N ARG A 100 -14.65 13.61 3.45
CA ARG A 100 -16.07 13.43 3.11
C ARG A 100 -16.96 13.62 4.34
N ALA A 101 -16.56 13.09 5.49
CA ALA A 101 -17.31 13.23 6.73
C ALA A 101 -17.43 14.71 7.11
N VAL A 102 -16.33 15.47 7.13
CA VAL A 102 -16.34 16.92 7.39
C VAL A 102 -17.25 17.66 6.40
N LEU A 103 -17.21 17.30 5.11
CA LEU A 103 -18.05 17.93 4.09
C LEU A 103 -19.55 17.70 4.34
N LEU A 104 -19.94 16.48 4.75
CA LEU A 104 -21.34 16.10 4.99
C LEU A 104 -21.85 16.50 6.37
N THR A 105 -20.96 16.69 7.34
CA THR A 105 -21.32 17.13 8.69
C THR A 105 -21.85 18.56 8.66
N GLN A 106 -23.04 18.72 9.24
CA GLN A 106 -23.69 20.02 9.44
C GLN A 106 -23.53 20.54 10.88
N GLY A 107 -23.10 19.69 11.81
CA GLY A 107 -22.89 20.03 13.23
C GLY A 107 -21.42 20.15 13.61
N GLU A 108 -21.16 20.19 14.92
CA GLU A 108 -19.80 20.30 15.47
C GLU A 108 -19.07 18.96 15.53
N PHE A 109 -19.78 17.83 15.51
CA PHE A 109 -19.21 16.49 15.65
C PHE A 109 -19.56 15.58 14.46
N ILE A 110 -18.58 14.79 14.02
CA ILE A 110 -18.77 13.76 13.00
C ILE A 110 -19.43 12.53 13.64
N SER A 111 -20.64 12.23 13.17
CA SER A 111 -21.42 11.07 13.59
C SER A 111 -21.38 9.95 12.56
N GLN A 112 -21.71 8.73 13.00
CA GLN A 112 -21.75 7.53 12.14
C GLN A 112 -22.55 7.72 10.84
N LYS A 113 -23.62 8.52 10.87
CA LYS A 113 -24.51 8.75 9.72
C LYS A 113 -23.81 9.45 8.54
N THR A 114 -22.73 10.16 8.81
CA THR A 114 -21.95 10.90 7.81
C THR A 114 -20.84 10.06 7.19
N LEU A 115 -20.58 8.87 7.76
CA LEU A 115 -19.55 7.97 7.27
C LEU A 115 -20.03 7.14 6.08
N PRO A 116 -19.11 6.73 5.19
CA PRO A 116 -19.40 5.76 4.14
C PRO A 116 -19.92 4.43 4.71
N TRP A 117 -20.82 3.80 3.96
CA TRP A 117 -21.43 2.51 4.30
C TRP A 117 -20.41 1.38 4.54
N GLU A 118 -19.25 1.47 3.87
CA GLU A 118 -18.15 0.50 3.95
C GLU A 118 -17.55 0.40 5.37
N ILE A 119 -17.59 1.51 6.13
CA ILE A 119 -17.07 1.56 7.51
C ILE A 119 -18.17 1.23 8.50
N THR A 120 -19.42 1.57 8.20
CA THR A 120 -20.55 1.29 9.09
C THR A 120 -20.96 -0.19 9.06
N ASN A 121 -20.79 -0.87 7.93
CA ASN A 121 -20.99 -2.31 7.77
C ASN A 121 -19.64 -3.04 7.72
N THR A 122 -18.82 -2.89 8.76
CA THR A 122 -17.65 -3.77 8.94
C THR A 122 -18.13 -5.20 9.19
N ASN A 123 -18.49 -5.92 8.14
CA ASN A 123 -18.60 -7.36 8.19
C ASN A 123 -17.17 -7.88 8.31
N PRO A 124 -16.78 -8.60 9.39
CA PRO A 124 -15.44 -9.17 9.52
C PRO A 124 -15.06 -10.10 8.35
N LEU A 125 -16.02 -10.46 7.49
CA LEU A 125 -15.82 -11.24 6.26
C LEU A 125 -15.06 -10.52 5.14
N THR A 126 -14.80 -9.21 5.22
CA THR A 126 -13.87 -8.54 4.27
C THR A 126 -12.43 -8.52 4.78
N ALA A 127 -12.16 -9.16 5.93
CA ALA A 127 -10.82 -9.57 6.28
C ALA A 127 -10.51 -10.88 5.53
N THR A 128 -9.52 -10.79 4.63
CA THR A 128 -8.76 -11.86 3.96
C THR A 128 -9.41 -12.56 2.73
N PRO A 129 -8.63 -12.97 1.69
CA PRO A 129 -7.19 -13.19 1.80
C PRO A 129 -6.28 -12.77 0.63
N GLU A 130 -5.06 -12.44 1.06
CA GLU A 130 -3.77 -12.60 0.37
C GLU A 130 -3.46 -14.08 0.00
N LEU A 131 -4.48 -14.93 -0.24
CA LEU A 131 -4.37 -16.34 -0.67
C LEU A 131 -4.73 -16.55 -2.15
N ALA A 132 -4.92 -15.48 -2.93
CA ALA A 132 -5.17 -15.60 -4.38
C ALA A 132 -3.88 -15.55 -5.25
N ARG A 133 -2.69 -15.75 -4.66
CA ARG A 133 -1.42 -15.70 -5.38
C ARG A 133 -0.60 -16.98 -5.43
N GLU A 134 -1.13 -18.10 -4.98
CA GLU A 134 -0.47 -19.40 -5.17
C GLU A 134 -1.28 -20.36 -6.04
N GLN A 135 -0.67 -20.66 -7.20
CA GLN A 135 -0.81 -21.88 -7.98
C GLN A 135 -2.06 -22.07 -8.86
N THR A 136 -2.07 -21.39 -10.01
CA THR A 136 -2.53 -22.04 -11.25
C THR A 136 -1.29 -22.47 -12.04
N THR A 137 -0.73 -23.62 -11.68
CA THR A 137 0.13 -24.37 -12.60
C THR A 137 -0.77 -24.81 -13.76
N ILE A 138 -0.73 -24.06 -14.86
CA ILE A 138 -1.32 -24.51 -16.11
C ILE A 138 -0.40 -25.62 -16.62
N THR A 139 -0.76 -26.87 -16.34
CA THR A 139 -0.20 -28.05 -17.03
C THR A 139 -0.60 -27.96 -18.49
N ILE A 140 0.22 -27.31 -19.33
CA ILE A 140 0.16 -27.50 -20.77
C ILE A 140 0.90 -28.79 -21.08
N LYS A 141 0.15 -29.88 -21.28
CA LYS A 141 0.62 -31.00 -22.09
C LYS A 141 0.90 -30.46 -23.50
N LYS A 142 2.17 -30.41 -23.88
CA LYS A 142 2.56 -30.36 -25.29
C LYS A 142 3.74 -31.30 -25.51
N ASP A 143 3.40 -32.57 -25.70
CA ASP A 143 4.07 -33.35 -26.73
C ASP A 143 4.08 -32.51 -28.01
N ILE A 144 5.27 -32.21 -28.55
CA ILE A 144 5.67 -32.39 -29.95
C ILE A 144 7.19 -32.18 -29.95
N GLY A 145 7.88 -33.13 -30.57
CA GLY A 145 9.33 -33.23 -30.58
C GLY A 145 10.07 -32.18 -31.41
N LEU A 146 11.36 -32.48 -31.58
CA LEU A 146 12.39 -31.78 -32.36
C LEU A 146 12.97 -30.53 -31.69
N LYS A 147 14.00 -30.73 -30.87
CA LYS A 147 15.36 -30.17 -31.08
C LYS A 147 16.37 -30.73 -30.05
N GLY A 148 16.50 -32.06 -30.04
CA GLY A 148 17.77 -32.69 -29.68
C GLY A 148 18.68 -32.65 -30.90
N ALA A 149 19.31 -31.51 -31.16
CA ALA A 149 20.28 -31.34 -32.23
C ALA A 149 21.15 -30.09 -31.98
N ALA A 150 21.74 -29.97 -30.78
CA ALA A 150 22.78 -28.98 -30.50
C ALA A 150 23.62 -29.33 -29.24
N SER A 151 23.76 -30.62 -28.89
CA SER A 151 24.59 -31.04 -27.74
C SER A 151 25.44 -32.28 -28.04
N LYS A 152 25.79 -32.49 -29.31
CA LYS A 152 26.83 -33.44 -29.75
C LYS A 152 27.73 -32.75 -30.76
N ALA A 153 28.65 -31.91 -30.27
CA ALA A 153 29.85 -31.49 -30.99
C ALA A 153 30.83 -30.71 -30.07
N GLU A 154 31.07 -31.14 -28.82
CA GLU A 154 32.16 -30.55 -28.01
C GLU A 154 32.94 -31.55 -27.13
N TYR A 155 32.79 -32.86 -27.31
CA TYR A 155 33.63 -33.86 -26.63
C TYR A 155 34.01 -35.01 -27.56
N GLU A 156 34.84 -34.71 -28.57
CA GLU A 156 35.79 -35.67 -29.15
C GLU A 156 37.08 -34.91 -29.51
N THR A 157 38.03 -34.93 -28.58
CA THR A 157 39.48 -35.01 -28.86
C THR A 157 40.10 -35.80 -27.72
#